data_AF-K6X0G3-F1
#
_entry.id   AF-K6X0G3-F1
#
_cell.length_a   1.000
_cell.length_b   1.000
_cell.length_c   1.000
_cell.angle_alpha   90.00
_cell.angle_beta   90.00
_cell.angle_gamma   90.00
#
_symmetry.space_group_name_H-M   'P 1'
#
loop_
_entity.id
_entity.type
_entity.pdbx_description
1 polymer ?
#
loop_
_entity_poly.entity_id
_entity_poly.type
_entity_poly.pdbx_seq_one_letter_code
_entity_poly.pdbx_strand_id
1 'polypeptide(L)'
;MERPKVNVAIIFLTFCLVSCGGSSSGDSSDLKPETQKFTTTLKWVAPTNRIGGEPLSSNEIAGYKIYVGSSKDDLKLKATISDPYTLDFKVIDLTKGIYYFAITTYDDQGLESTLSNVIRREF
;
A
#
# COMPACT_ATOMS: atom_id res chain seq x y z
N MET A 1 -10.78 -26.01 8.46
CA MET A 1 -9.41 -25.51 8.24
C MET A 1 -9.44 -24.02 8.48
N GLU A 2 -9.05 -23.59 9.67
CA GLU A 2 -9.11 -22.18 10.08
C GLU A 2 -7.99 -21.43 9.34
N ARG A 3 -8.32 -20.29 8.73
CA ARG A 3 -7.34 -19.48 7.99
C ARG A 3 -6.31 -18.94 9.00
N PRO A 4 -4.99 -19.13 8.80
CA PRO A 4 -3.98 -18.53 9.67
C PRO A 4 -4.09 -17.02 9.48
N LYS A 5 -4.63 -16.36 10.50
CA LYS A 5 -4.74 -14.90 10.47
C LYS A 5 -3.34 -14.36 10.76
N VAL A 6 -2.88 -13.34 10.06
CA VAL A 6 -1.54 -12.76 10.23
C VAL A 6 -1.70 -11.24 10.30
N ASN A 7 -0.95 -10.55 11.18
CA ASN A 7 -1.07 -9.11 11.36
C ASN A 7 0.00 -8.37 10.58
N VAL A 8 -0.37 -7.75 9.46
CA VAL A 8 0.48 -6.82 8.72
C VAL A 8 0.22 -5.41 9.24
N ALA A 9 1.29 -4.69 9.58
CA ALA A 9 1.20 -3.30 10.03
C ALA A 9 1.83 -2.37 8.98
N ILE A 10 1.06 -1.39 8.50
CA ILE A 10 1.55 -0.35 7.60
C ILE A 10 2.20 0.77 8.43
N ILE A 11 3.46 1.11 8.15
CA ILE A 11 4.20 2.18 8.82
C ILE A 11 4.47 3.29 7.81
N PHE A 12 4.04 4.51 8.08
CA PHE A 12 4.42 5.67 7.28
C PHE A 12 5.68 6.31 7.84
N LEU A 13 6.80 6.18 7.12
CA LEU A 13 7.97 7.01 7.36
C LEU A 13 7.77 8.34 6.62
N THR A 14 7.21 9.33 7.31
CA THR A 14 7.08 10.69 6.78
C THR A 14 8.46 11.35 6.75
N PHE A 15 9.20 11.17 5.65
CA PHE A 15 10.39 11.97 5.39
C PHE A 15 9.96 13.29 4.76
N CYS A 16 9.71 14.30 5.59
CA CYS A 16 9.49 15.68 5.13
C CYS A 16 10.82 16.24 4.60
N LEU A 17 11.09 16.09 3.30
CA LEU A 17 12.01 17.00 2.64
C LEU A 17 11.23 18.25 2.26
N VAL A 18 11.45 19.31 3.03
CA VAL A 18 11.07 20.67 2.66
C VAL A 18 11.81 20.99 1.37
N SER A 19 11.13 20.86 0.22
CA SER A 19 11.59 21.45 -1.03
C SER A 19 11.03 22.87 -1.08
N CYS A 20 11.85 23.82 -0.64
CA CYS A 20 11.66 25.23 -0.96
C CYS A 20 12.55 25.55 -2.16
N GLY A 21 11.92 26.00 -3.24
CA GLY A 21 12.57 26.51 -4.45
C GLY A 21 11.98 25.84 -5.70
N GLY A 22 11.39 26.52 -6.66
CA GLY A 22 11.28 27.94 -6.92
C GLY A 22 11.07 28.14 -8.43
N SER A 23 10.32 29.18 -8.76
CA SER A 23 10.28 29.93 -10.02
C SER A 23 9.50 29.41 -11.25
N SER A 24 8.64 30.33 -11.69
CA SER A 24 7.80 30.43 -12.88
C SER A 24 8.54 30.34 -14.21
N SER A 25 7.87 29.81 -15.25
CA SER A 25 7.78 30.39 -16.62
C SER A 25 6.68 29.67 -17.41
N GLY A 26 5.74 30.44 -17.98
CA GLY A 26 4.63 29.91 -18.76
C GLY A 26 4.99 29.60 -20.21
N ASP A 27 4.17 28.77 -20.85
CA ASP A 27 3.89 28.85 -22.27
C ASP A 27 2.50 28.25 -22.57
N SER A 28 1.72 28.95 -23.39
CA SER A 28 0.34 28.61 -23.75
C SER A 28 0.33 27.84 -25.06
N SER A 29 -0.06 26.57 -25.05
CA SER A 29 -0.72 25.92 -26.20
C SER A 29 -1.28 24.55 -25.78
N ASP A 30 -2.56 24.32 -26.10
CA ASP A 30 -3.31 23.07 -25.93
C ASP A 30 -3.63 22.65 -24.47
N LEU A 31 -4.52 23.41 -23.81
CA LEU A 31 -5.05 23.05 -22.49
C LEU A 31 -6.05 21.89 -22.60
N LYS A 32 -5.55 20.68 -22.84
CA LYS A 32 -6.22 19.48 -22.34
C LYS A 32 -6.17 19.59 -20.80
N PRO A 33 -7.28 19.40 -20.05
CA PRO A 33 -7.22 19.43 -18.60
C PRO A 33 -6.29 18.30 -18.12
N GLU A 34 -5.04 18.62 -17.81
CA GLU A 34 -4.14 17.71 -17.12
C GLU A 34 -4.71 17.51 -15.72
N THR A 35 -5.36 16.36 -15.53
CA THR A 35 -5.80 15.95 -14.21
C THR A 35 -4.57 15.78 -13.34
N GLN A 36 -4.38 16.65 -12.36
CA GLN A 36 -3.28 16.58 -11.40
C GLN A 36 -3.17 15.15 -10.85
N LYS A 37 -2.02 14.52 -11.10
CA LYS A 37 -1.71 13.17 -10.63
C LYS A 37 -0.93 13.23 -9.34
N PHE A 38 -1.30 12.39 -8.40
CA PHE A 38 -0.65 12.23 -7.11
C PHE A 38 0.01 10.86 -7.04
N THR A 39 1.02 10.76 -6.16
CA THR A 39 1.71 9.52 -5.88
C THR A 39 1.81 9.33 -4.37
N THR A 40 1.81 8.08 -3.93
CA THR A 40 2.01 7.74 -2.52
C THR A 40 2.77 6.44 -2.38
N THR A 41 3.63 6.36 -1.38
CA THR A 41 4.39 5.14 -1.09
C THR A 41 3.84 4.52 0.18
N LEU A 42 3.37 3.28 0.05
CA LEU A 42 2.99 2.44 1.18
C LEU A 42 4.25 1.73 1.67
N LYS A 43 4.42 1.65 2.98
CA LYS A 43 5.50 0.89 3.63
C LYS A 43 4.88 0.06 4.74
N TRP A 44 5.31 -1.18 4.89
CA TRP A 44 4.79 -2.09 5.92
C TRP A 44 5.90 -2.90 6.55
N VAL A 45 5.58 -3.62 7.61
CA VAL A 45 6.51 -4.56 8.25
C VAL A 45 6.05 -5.97 7.98
N ALA A 46 7.00 -6.84 7.61
CA ALA A 46 6.74 -8.27 7.47
C ALA A 46 6.18 -8.82 8.79
N PRO A 47 5.10 -9.59 8.75
CA PRO A 47 4.63 -10.26 9.95
C PRO A 47 5.63 -11.31 10.42
N THR A 48 5.94 -11.31 11.71
CA THR A 48 6.83 -12.29 12.35
C THR A 48 6.08 -13.34 13.17
N ASN A 49 4.77 -13.13 13.37
CA ASN A 49 3.91 -14.04 14.12
C ASN A 49 2.56 -14.19 13.43
N ARG A 50 2.02 -15.40 13.49
CA ARG A 50 0.62 -15.69 13.19
C ARG A 50 -0.25 -15.17 14.34
N ILE A 51 -1.52 -14.93 14.06
CA ILE A 51 -2.53 -14.67 15.10
C ILE A 51 -2.67 -15.94 15.93
N GLY A 52 -2.43 -15.79 17.23
CA GLY A 52 -2.20 -16.90 18.14
C GLY A 52 -0.79 -16.90 18.75
N GLY A 53 0.13 -16.12 18.18
CA GLY A 53 1.50 -15.97 18.70
C GLY A 53 2.48 -17.03 18.22
N GLU A 54 2.07 -17.92 17.30
CA GLU A 54 3.01 -18.83 16.65
C GLU A 54 3.99 -18.05 15.78
N PRO A 55 5.30 -18.36 15.84
CA PRO A 55 6.28 -17.72 14.98
C PRO A 55 5.96 -17.99 13.51
N LEU A 56 6.04 -16.95 12.69
CA LEU A 56 5.93 -17.04 11.23
C LEU A 56 7.30 -16.73 10.64
N SER A 57 7.89 -17.70 9.97
CA SER A 57 9.16 -17.49 9.29
C SER A 57 8.92 -16.72 7.99
N SER A 58 9.81 -15.78 7.65
CA SER A 58 9.72 -15.06 6.37
C SER A 58 9.78 -15.99 5.15
N ASN A 59 10.35 -17.19 5.31
CA ASN A 59 10.40 -18.21 4.26
C ASN A 59 9.05 -18.90 4.00
N GLU A 60 8.10 -18.76 4.92
CA GLU A 60 6.72 -19.23 4.74
C GLU A 60 5.86 -18.18 4.02
N ILE A 61 6.35 -16.94 3.90
CA ILE A 61 5.67 -15.84 3.22
C ILE A 61 6.04 -15.91 1.74
N ALA A 62 5.04 -16.04 0.87
CA ALA A 62 5.24 -15.92 -0.57
C ALA A 62 5.20 -14.46 -1.03
N GLY A 63 4.45 -13.61 -0.33
CA GLY A 63 4.49 -12.17 -0.55
C GLY A 63 3.28 -11.42 -0.02
N TYR A 64 2.94 -10.31 -0.68
CA TYR A 64 1.94 -9.34 -0.23
C TYR A 64 0.96 -8.96 -1.32
N LYS A 65 -0.28 -8.64 -0.94
CA LYS A 65 -1.29 -8.09 -1.85
C LYS A 65 -1.72 -6.72 -1.36
N ILE A 66 -1.66 -5.74 -2.25
CA ILE A 66 -2.03 -4.35 -1.97
C ILE A 66 -3.46 -4.13 -2.45
N TYR A 67 -4.31 -3.64 -1.58
CA TYR A 67 -5.68 -3.29 -1.88
C TYR A 67 -5.89 -1.79 -1.77
N VAL A 68 -6.62 -1.23 -2.74
CA VAL A 68 -6.95 0.18 -2.83
C VAL A 68 -8.42 0.35 -3.16
N GLY A 69 -9.08 1.32 -2.55
CA GLY A 69 -10.48 1.64 -2.83
C GLY A 69 -10.83 3.08 -2.49
N SER A 70 -12.00 3.52 -2.95
CA SER A 70 -12.58 4.82 -2.57
C SER A 70 -13.42 4.73 -1.28
N SER A 71 -13.64 3.51 -0.75
CA SER A 71 -14.27 3.24 0.53
C SER A 71 -13.46 2.21 1.31
N LYS A 72 -13.50 2.28 2.65
CA LYS A 72 -12.87 1.29 3.54
C LYS A 72 -13.46 -0.11 3.40
N ASP A 73 -14.72 -0.19 2.95
CA ASP A 73 -15.49 -1.43 2.81
C ASP A 73 -15.44 -2.00 1.38
N ASP A 74 -14.93 -1.23 0.40
CA ASP A 74 -14.78 -1.64 -1.01
C ASP A 74 -13.33 -1.43 -1.46
N LEU A 75 -12.46 -2.34 -1.03
CA LEU A 75 -11.05 -2.36 -1.38
C LEU A 75 -10.80 -3.39 -2.50
N LYS A 76 -10.18 -2.97 -3.59
CA LYS A 76 -9.88 -3.82 -4.74
C LYS A 76 -8.39 -4.12 -4.80
N LEU A 77 -8.05 -5.35 -5.21
CA LEU A 77 -6.67 -5.75 -5.44
C LEU A 77 -6.04 -4.83 -6.49
N LYS A 78 -5.01 -4.09 -6.09
CA LYS A 78 -4.27 -3.16 -6.94
C LYS A 78 -2.99 -3.78 -7.47
N ALA A 79 -2.29 -4.53 -6.62
CA ALA A 79 -1.04 -5.19 -6.98
C ALA A 79 -0.83 -6.45 -6.12
N THR A 80 -0.11 -7.41 -6.69
CA THR A 80 0.41 -8.59 -5.98
C THR A 80 1.92 -8.54 -6.07
N ILE A 81 2.57 -8.67 -4.92
CA ILE A 81 4.02 -8.75 -4.77
C ILE A 81 4.32 -10.19 -4.40
N SER A 82 5.15 -10.85 -5.19
CA SER A 82 5.59 -12.24 -4.97
C SER A 82 7.04 -12.26 -4.47
N ASP A 83 7.31 -11.38 -3.52
CA ASP A 83 8.60 -11.22 -2.88
C ASP A 83 8.36 -10.89 -1.39
N PRO A 84 8.79 -11.76 -0.45
CA PRO A 84 8.56 -11.55 0.98
C PRO A 84 9.42 -10.45 1.59
N TYR A 85 10.49 -10.02 0.91
CA TYR A 85 11.43 -9.00 1.37
C TYR A 85 11.03 -7.58 0.94
N THR A 86 10.11 -7.48 -0.01
CA THR A 86 9.56 -6.21 -0.49
C THR A 86 8.55 -5.68 0.52
N LEU A 87 8.93 -4.58 1.18
CA LEU A 87 8.18 -3.95 2.26
C LEU A 87 7.68 -2.55 1.92
N ASP A 88 7.75 -2.18 0.64
CA ASP A 88 7.20 -0.93 0.15
C ASP A 88 6.63 -1.05 -1.27
N PHE A 89 5.66 -0.18 -1.55
CA PHE A 89 5.00 -0.12 -2.85
C PHE A 89 4.56 1.30 -3.17
N LYS A 90 4.95 1.78 -4.35
CA LYS A 90 4.57 3.11 -4.84
C LYS A 90 3.29 3.01 -5.68
N VAL A 91 2.25 3.69 -5.24
CA VAL A 91 1.01 3.90 -5.99
C VAL A 91 1.11 5.22 -6.74
N ILE A 92 0.95 5.18 -8.06
CA ILE A 92 1.00 6.33 -8.95
C ILE A 92 -0.37 6.58 -9.61
N ASP A 93 -0.47 7.67 -10.38
CA ASP A 93 -1.64 8.05 -11.17
C ASP A 93 -2.94 8.27 -10.38
N LEU A 94 -2.82 8.57 -9.09
CA LEU A 94 -3.95 8.90 -8.23
C LEU A 94 -4.51 10.28 -8.59
N THR A 95 -5.82 10.44 -8.55
CA THR A 95 -6.47 11.75 -8.72
C THR A 95 -6.79 12.36 -7.37
N LYS A 96 -7.18 13.64 -7.35
CA LYS A 96 -7.71 14.29 -6.15
C LYS A 96 -8.88 13.49 -5.56
N GLY A 97 -8.88 13.26 -4.26
CA GLY A 97 -9.93 12.49 -3.59
C GLY A 97 -9.43 11.63 -2.42
N ILE A 98 -10.36 10.89 -1.82
CA ILE A 98 -10.10 10.02 -0.68
C ILE A 98 -9.86 8.58 -1.15
N TYR A 99 -8.77 8.00 -0.68
CA TYR A 99 -8.37 6.62 -0.95
C TYR A 99 -8.14 5.87 0.35
N TYR A 100 -8.48 4.59 0.32
CA TYR A 100 -8.27 3.65 1.41
C TYR A 100 -7.29 2.58 0.93
N PHE A 101 -6.31 2.27 1.78
CA PHE A 101 -5.24 1.33 1.49
C PHE A 101 -5.20 0.25 2.57
N ALA A 102 -5.05 -1.00 2.15
CA ALA A 102 -4.80 -2.13 3.04
C ALA A 102 -3.90 -3.15 2.36
N ILE A 103 -3.26 -4.00 3.15
CA ILE A 103 -2.33 -5.02 2.67
C ILE A 103 -2.69 -6.35 3.31
N THR A 104 -2.59 -7.44 2.56
CA THR A 104 -2.58 -8.81 3.11
C THR A 104 -1.24 -9.47 2.81
N THR A 105 -0.86 -10.43 3.64
CA THR A 105 0.24 -11.35 3.36
C THR A 105 -0.35 -12.66 2.89
N TYR A 106 0.34 -13.37 1.99
CA TYR A 106 -0.02 -14.74 1.64
C TYR A 106 1.19 -15.67 1.74
N ASP A 107 0.92 -16.92 2.10
CA ASP A 107 1.94 -17.96 2.23
C ASP A 107 2.25 -18.68 0.91
N ASP A 108 3.21 -19.60 0.93
CA ASP A 108 3.58 -20.47 -0.20
C ASP A 108 2.39 -21.30 -0.74
N GLN A 109 1.39 -21.59 0.10
CA GLN A 109 0.17 -22.29 -0.30
C GLN A 109 -0.88 -21.33 -0.91
N GLY A 110 -0.56 -20.05 -1.05
CA GLY A 110 -1.45 -19.01 -1.58
C GLY A 110 -2.54 -18.56 -0.60
N LEU A 111 -2.42 -18.93 0.68
CA LEU A 111 -3.42 -18.62 1.69
C LEU A 111 -3.22 -17.19 2.20
N GLU A 112 -4.22 -16.35 1.95
CA GLU A 112 -4.19 -14.95 2.36
C GLU A 112 -4.56 -14.75 3.84
N SER A 113 -3.85 -13.82 4.48
CA SER A 113 -4.16 -13.32 5.80
C SER A 113 -5.40 -12.42 5.80
N THR A 114 -5.87 -12.08 7.00
CA THR A 114 -6.77 -10.94 7.19
C THR A 114 -6.13 -9.64 6.67
N LEU A 115 -6.98 -8.69 6.25
CA LEU A 115 -6.55 -7.33 5.91
C LEU A 115 -5.82 -6.67 7.07
N SER A 116 -4.76 -5.93 6.74
CA SER A 116 -4.11 -4.98 7.66
C SER A 116 -5.09 -3.91 8.14
N ASN A 117 -4.60 -3.04 9.02
CA ASN A 117 -5.28 -1.78 9.28
C ASN A 117 -5.52 -1.03 7.95
N VAL A 118 -6.77 -0.60 7.74
CA VAL A 118 -7.13 0.22 6.57
C VAL A 118 -6.69 1.66 6.84
N ILE A 119 -5.91 2.23 5.94
CA ILE A 119 -5.44 3.60 6.05
C ILE A 119 -6.17 4.49 5.06
N ARG A 120 -6.73 5.59 5.56
CA ARG A 120 -7.30 6.67 4.75
C ARG A 120 -6.21 7.65 4.34
N ARG A 121 -6.19 8.04 3.06
CA ARG A 121 -5.37 9.14 2.53
C ARG A 121 -6.24 10.03 1.66
N GLU A 122 -5.91 11.31 1.65
CA GLU A 122 -6.58 12.31 0.85
C GLU A 122 -5.50 13.06 0.05
N PHE A 123 -5.76 13.24 -1.23
CA PHE A 123 -4.91 13.95 -2.18
C PHE A 123 -5.67 15.14 -2.76
#